data_AF-A0A2N5W083-F1
#
_entry.id   AF-A0A2N5W083-F1
#
_cell.length_a   1.000
_cell.length_b   1.000
_cell.length_c   1.000
_cell.angle_alpha   90.00
_cell.angle_beta   90.00
_cell.angle_gamma   90.00
#
_symmetry.space_group_name_H-M   'P 1'
#
loop_
_entity.id
_entity.type
_entity.pdbx_description
1 polymer ?
#
loop_
_entity_poly.entity_id
_entity_poly.type
_entity_poly.pdbx_seq_one_letter_code
_entity_poly.pdbx_strand_id
1 'polypeptide(L)'
;MQGFNRYYPPEFDPKTHDTLNNYHGKHALGDRARKIDKGILITRFELPFNIWCGGCEAHIGMGVRYNAEKKKVGMYHTTPIFSFRCKCHLCGNWFDIRTDPQNTRYVVESGARQKHEEWDQEENGGIVLNRKEDGEPPDAFAQVEKKTSDKTAALETKDRLEELMEYSDARNSDPFALSQKLRKTFRKEKAELISKSRGDDQLRFKYSLPAGLKFIEPEEGSSDQRQVKEARRLIDNHKAEVQAKRCRLSAELGLPPIRSQRGLPPKAAQLANLKQKLAPGRQNRVDTFISGSLVARRPMGQAKPLAITPALAGSSKGPPDPVAVSSKRPLASLAGYSSD
;
A
#
# COMPACT_ATOMS: atom_id res chain seq x y z
N MET A 1 37.71 -34.39 -12.55
CA MET A 1 37.91 -35.75 -13.08
C MET A 1 38.39 -36.64 -11.96
N GLN A 2 37.58 -37.61 -11.55
CA GLN A 2 37.96 -38.58 -10.52
C GLN A 2 38.63 -39.76 -11.24
N GLY A 3 39.92 -39.99 -10.99
CA GLY A 3 40.65 -41.09 -11.61
C GLY A 3 40.09 -42.44 -11.14
N PHE A 4 39.85 -43.36 -12.08
CA PHE A 4 39.32 -44.70 -11.79
C PHE A 4 40.31 -45.56 -11.01
N ASN A 5 41.61 -45.42 -11.34
CA ASN A 5 42.68 -46.17 -10.70
C ASN A 5 43.48 -45.26 -9.76
N ARG A 6 43.79 -45.78 -8.57
CA ARG A 6 44.67 -45.15 -7.58
C ARG A 6 45.89 -46.05 -7.43
N TYR A 7 47.08 -45.45 -7.43
CA TYR A 7 48.29 -46.19 -7.18
C TYR A 7 48.33 -46.63 -5.70
N TYR A 8 48.53 -47.93 -5.48
CA TYR A 8 48.83 -48.49 -4.17
C TYR A 8 50.29 -48.95 -4.18
N PRO A 9 51.11 -48.55 -3.19
CA PRO A 9 52.48 -49.01 -3.12
C PRO A 9 52.52 -50.53 -2.88
N PRO A 10 53.56 -51.24 -3.37
CA PRO A 10 53.64 -52.71 -3.28
C PRO A 10 53.70 -53.24 -1.85
N GLU A 11 54.07 -52.40 -0.88
CA GLU A 11 54.11 -52.72 0.55
C GLU A 11 52.76 -52.49 1.27
N PHE A 12 51.75 -51.94 0.57
CA PHE A 12 50.45 -51.66 1.18
C PHE A 12 49.58 -52.92 1.26
N ASP A 13 49.44 -53.44 2.47
CA ASP A 13 48.49 -54.48 2.81
C ASP A 13 47.17 -53.88 3.37
N PRO A 14 46.01 -54.12 2.72
CA PRO A 14 44.73 -53.58 3.18
C PRO A 14 44.32 -54.06 4.59
N LYS A 15 44.75 -55.26 4.98
CA LYS A 15 44.40 -55.86 6.28
C LYS A 15 45.15 -55.22 7.46
N THR A 16 46.35 -54.71 7.22
CA THR A 16 47.21 -54.13 8.26
C THR A 16 47.06 -52.61 8.32
N HIS A 17 46.93 -51.96 7.17
CA HIS A 17 46.90 -50.49 7.08
C HIS A 17 45.49 -49.90 6.98
N ASP A 18 44.46 -50.70 6.66
CA ASP A 18 43.05 -50.33 6.46
C ASP A 18 42.83 -49.34 5.29
N THR A 19 43.44 -48.15 5.37
CA THR A 19 43.36 -47.11 4.34
C THR A 19 44.75 -46.63 3.89
N LEU A 20 44.86 -46.23 2.62
CA LEU A 20 46.09 -45.66 2.06
C LEU A 20 46.54 -44.39 2.81
N ASN A 21 45.60 -43.62 3.35
CA ASN A 21 45.91 -42.44 4.16
C ASN A 21 46.64 -42.81 5.46
N ASN A 22 46.22 -43.89 6.11
CA ASN A 22 46.83 -44.39 7.34
C ASN A 22 48.25 -44.94 7.07
N TYR A 23 48.44 -45.64 5.95
CA TYR A 23 49.78 -46.07 5.48
C TYR A 23 50.76 -44.90 5.35
N HIS A 24 50.29 -43.77 4.83
CA HIS A 24 51.10 -42.55 4.70
C HIS A 24 51.13 -41.67 5.98
N GLY A 25 50.49 -42.10 7.08
CA GLY A 25 50.39 -41.30 8.31
C GLY A 25 49.61 -39.99 8.14
N LYS A 26 48.72 -39.91 7.14
CA LYS A 26 47.94 -38.71 6.82
C LYS A 26 46.49 -38.90 7.25
N HIS A 27 45.88 -37.83 7.78
CA HIS A 27 44.44 -37.83 8.02
C HIS A 27 43.67 -37.62 6.71
N ALA A 28 42.51 -38.26 6.56
CA ALA A 28 41.70 -38.15 5.33
C ALA A 28 41.24 -36.73 5.01
N LEU A 29 41.03 -35.91 6.05
CA LEU A 29 40.67 -34.49 5.90
C LEU A 29 41.89 -33.55 5.76
N GLY A 30 43.11 -34.11 5.73
CA GLY A 30 44.36 -33.38 5.54
C GLY A 30 44.53 -32.20 6.50
N ASP A 31 44.89 -31.04 5.95
CA ASP A 31 45.16 -29.82 6.70
C ASP A 31 43.98 -29.28 7.51
N ARG A 32 42.75 -29.64 7.13
CA ARG A 32 41.56 -29.23 7.87
C ARG A 32 41.48 -29.86 9.25
N ALA A 33 42.10 -31.03 9.41
CA ALA A 33 42.13 -31.81 10.65
C ALA A 33 43.37 -31.55 11.52
N ARG A 34 44.17 -30.51 11.23
CA ARG A 34 45.36 -30.15 12.04
C ARG A 34 45.05 -29.92 13.54
N LYS A 35 43.81 -29.63 13.91
CA LYS A 35 43.36 -29.41 15.30
C LYS A 35 42.33 -30.45 15.78
N ILE A 36 42.30 -31.63 15.14
CA ILE A 36 41.30 -32.66 15.43
C ILE A 36 41.43 -33.20 16.86
N ASP A 37 42.64 -33.24 17.42
CA ASP A 37 42.89 -33.65 18.80
C ASP A 37 42.14 -32.78 19.83
N LYS A 38 41.84 -31.53 19.45
CA LYS A 38 41.06 -30.57 20.26
C LYS A 38 39.56 -30.61 19.93
N GLY A 39 39.13 -31.53 19.06
CA GLY A 39 37.77 -31.61 18.53
C GLY A 39 37.41 -30.46 17.57
N ILE A 40 38.41 -29.79 16.98
CA ILE A 40 38.22 -28.63 16.11
C ILE A 40 38.52 -29.01 14.66
N LEU A 41 37.53 -28.83 13.78
CA LEU A 41 37.67 -29.04 12.35
C LEU A 41 37.62 -27.71 11.61
N ILE A 42 38.64 -27.40 10.80
CA ILE A 42 38.64 -26.19 9.98
C ILE A 42 37.68 -26.42 8.79
N THR A 43 36.67 -25.58 8.65
CA THR A 43 35.64 -25.69 7.61
C THR A 43 35.40 -24.35 6.94
N ARG A 44 35.06 -24.37 5.65
CA ARG A 44 34.67 -23.16 4.93
C ARG A 44 33.21 -22.84 5.27
N PHE A 45 32.99 -21.72 5.95
CA PHE A 45 31.68 -21.30 6.43
C PHE A 45 31.28 -20.00 5.74
N GLU A 46 30.05 -19.94 5.23
CA GLU A 46 29.43 -18.74 4.67
C GLU A 46 28.54 -18.11 5.74
N LEU A 47 28.62 -16.80 5.92
CA LEU A 47 27.78 -16.13 6.92
C LEU A 47 26.31 -16.17 6.53
N PRO A 48 25.40 -16.63 7.41
CA PRO A 48 23.98 -16.75 7.09
C PRO A 48 23.21 -15.43 7.14
N PHE A 49 23.73 -14.40 7.81
CA PHE A 49 23.09 -13.09 7.94
C PHE A 49 24.15 -11.98 8.07
N ASN A 50 23.71 -10.73 8.01
CA ASN A 50 24.54 -9.54 8.16
C ASN A 50 24.94 -9.33 9.62
N ILE A 51 26.21 -9.01 9.86
CA ILE A 51 26.79 -8.93 11.20
C ILE A 51 27.64 -7.66 11.35
N TRP A 52 27.59 -7.05 12.53
CA TRP A 52 28.50 -6.00 12.97
C TRP A 52 29.58 -6.57 13.87
N CYS A 53 30.85 -6.42 13.51
CA CYS A 53 31.95 -6.92 14.34
C CYS A 53 32.03 -6.13 15.66
N GLY A 54 32.15 -6.81 16.81
CA GLY A 54 32.27 -6.14 18.11
C GLY A 54 33.64 -5.48 18.37
N GLY A 55 34.63 -5.72 17.50
CA GLY A 55 35.98 -5.15 17.65
C GLY A 55 36.19 -3.88 16.83
N CYS A 56 35.92 -3.92 15.53
CA CYS A 56 36.11 -2.79 14.61
C CYS A 56 34.81 -2.11 14.17
N GLU A 57 33.64 -2.57 14.65
CA GLU A 57 32.31 -2.07 14.29
C GLU A 57 32.03 -2.01 12.78
N ALA A 58 32.81 -2.74 11.98
CA ALA A 58 32.60 -2.85 10.56
C ALA A 58 31.47 -3.84 10.25
N HIS A 59 30.68 -3.52 9.23
CA HIS A 59 29.64 -4.38 8.70
C HIS A 59 30.24 -5.52 7.85
N ILE A 60 29.85 -6.74 8.15
CA ILE A 60 30.17 -7.94 7.39
C ILE A 60 28.88 -8.44 6.74
N GLY A 61 28.87 -8.45 5.41
CA GLY A 61 27.72 -8.91 4.65
C GLY A 61 27.47 -10.42 4.79
N MET A 62 26.21 -10.81 4.58
CA MET A 62 25.78 -12.18 4.36
C MET A 62 26.55 -12.80 3.18
N GLY A 63 26.86 -14.09 3.28
CA GLY A 63 27.56 -14.86 2.23
C GLY A 63 29.08 -14.70 2.22
N VAL A 64 29.67 -13.85 3.08
CA VAL A 64 31.13 -13.75 3.20
C VAL A 64 31.69 -15.08 3.73
N ARG A 65 32.72 -15.59 3.05
CA ARG A 65 33.34 -16.90 3.30
C ARG A 65 34.50 -16.79 4.28
N TYR A 66 34.47 -17.59 5.34
CA TYR A 66 35.53 -17.70 6.34
C TYR A 66 36.09 -19.13 6.45
N ASN A 67 37.35 -19.23 6.84
CA ASN A 67 37.92 -20.47 7.38
C ASN A 67 37.55 -20.52 8.86
N ALA A 68 36.46 -21.21 9.18
CA ALA A 68 35.91 -21.30 10.53
C ALA A 68 36.44 -22.52 11.28
N GLU A 69 36.66 -22.35 12.57
CA GLU A 69 36.92 -23.44 13.50
C GLU A 69 35.57 -24.02 13.97
N LYS A 70 35.20 -25.19 13.42
CA LYS A 70 33.98 -25.91 13.81
C LYS A 70 34.27 -26.77 15.03
N LYS A 71 33.54 -26.52 16.12
CA LYS A 71 33.60 -27.28 17.37
C LYS A 71 32.19 -27.77 17.75
N LYS A 72 32.08 -28.99 18.27
CA LYS A 72 30.84 -29.47 18.92
C LYS A 72 30.83 -28.95 20.36
N VAL A 73 29.83 -28.16 20.74
CA VAL A 73 29.75 -27.53 22.07
C VAL A 73 28.70 -28.21 22.96
N GLY A 74 27.59 -28.65 22.38
CA GLY A 74 26.50 -29.28 23.12
C GLY A 74 25.63 -30.18 22.25
N MET A 75 24.50 -30.60 22.80
CA MET A 75 23.46 -31.34 22.08
C MET A 75 22.09 -30.80 22.45
N TYR A 76 21.23 -30.63 21.45
CA TYR A 76 19.80 -30.36 21.59
C TYR A 76 19.06 -31.67 21.32
N HIS A 77 18.59 -32.34 22.38
CA HIS A 77 18.13 -33.72 22.34
C HIS A 77 19.17 -34.65 21.67
N THR A 78 18.91 -35.11 20.45
CA THR A 78 19.79 -35.98 19.66
C THR A 78 20.66 -35.21 18.65
N THR A 79 20.36 -33.93 18.40
CA THR A 79 21.05 -33.11 17.39
C THR A 79 22.25 -32.37 18.00
N PRO A 80 23.46 -32.46 17.44
CA PRO A 80 24.61 -31.74 17.97
C PRO A 80 24.54 -30.25 17.68
N ILE A 81 24.88 -29.43 18.68
CA ILE A 81 25.08 -27.99 18.55
C ILE A 81 26.53 -27.73 18.18
N PHE A 82 26.73 -27.13 17.01
CA PHE A 82 28.03 -26.69 16.53
C PHE A 82 28.23 -25.19 16.79
N SER A 83 29.45 -24.85 17.19
CA SER A 83 29.97 -23.49 17.24
C SER A 83 30.99 -23.31 16.12
N PHE A 84 30.85 -22.20 15.40
CA PHE A 84 31.72 -21.77 14.32
C PHE A 84 32.45 -20.52 14.77
N ARG A 85 33.73 -20.68 15.07
CA ARG A 85 34.60 -19.58 15.45
C ARG A 85 35.32 -19.02 14.24
N CYS A 86 35.08 -17.75 13.94
CA CYS A 86 35.58 -17.06 12.76
C CYS A 86 36.45 -15.86 13.16
N LYS A 87 37.49 -15.58 12.38
CA LYS A 87 38.32 -14.38 12.53
C LYS A 87 37.80 -13.28 11.62
N CYS A 88 37.65 -12.06 12.12
CA CYS A 88 37.28 -10.91 11.28
C CYS A 88 38.33 -10.68 10.18
N HIS A 89 37.89 -10.18 9.02
CA HIS A 89 38.80 -9.86 7.91
C HIS A 89 39.50 -8.51 8.07
N LEU A 90 38.87 -7.55 8.77
CA LEU A 90 39.47 -6.23 9.02
C LEU A 90 40.29 -6.17 10.32
N CYS A 91 39.96 -6.97 11.33
CA CYS A 91 40.62 -6.93 12.64
C CYS A 91 41.05 -8.31 13.15
N GLY A 92 41.85 -8.32 14.22
CA GLY A 92 42.27 -9.56 14.89
C GLY A 92 41.20 -10.25 15.74
N ASN A 93 40.00 -9.66 15.85
CA ASN A 93 38.94 -10.15 16.72
C ASN A 93 38.33 -11.45 16.20
N TRP A 94 37.92 -12.30 17.14
CA TRP A 94 37.21 -13.55 16.86
C TRP A 94 35.75 -13.40 17.29
N PHE A 95 34.86 -13.99 16.50
CA PHE A 95 33.45 -14.07 16.82
C PHE A 95 32.95 -15.51 16.64
N ASP A 96 31.98 -15.87 17.48
CA ASP A 96 31.46 -17.23 17.57
C ASP A 96 29.97 -17.25 17.21
N ILE A 97 29.62 -18.11 16.26
CA ILE A 97 28.24 -18.34 15.80
C ILE A 97 27.85 -19.77 16.16
N ARG A 98 26.71 -19.93 16.83
CA ARG A 98 26.14 -21.24 17.18
C ARG A 98 24.95 -21.59 16.29
N THR A 99 24.68 -22.88 16.24
CA THR A 99 23.49 -23.46 15.62
C THR A 99 22.42 -23.67 16.68
N ASP A 100 21.19 -23.24 16.39
CA ASP A 100 20.02 -23.44 17.26
C ASP A 100 19.01 -24.35 16.57
N PRO A 101 19.03 -25.67 16.86
CA PRO A 101 18.13 -26.63 16.21
C PRO A 101 16.65 -26.38 16.53
N GLN A 102 16.32 -25.80 17.68
CA GLN A 102 14.94 -25.50 18.09
C GLN A 102 14.25 -24.53 17.12
N ASN A 103 14.93 -23.46 16.74
CA ASN A 103 14.41 -22.39 15.89
C ASN A 103 14.95 -22.49 14.46
N THR A 104 15.68 -23.56 14.13
CA THR A 104 16.33 -23.78 12.82
C THR A 104 17.20 -22.60 12.35
N ARG A 105 17.82 -21.87 13.30
CA ARG A 105 18.55 -20.63 13.02
C ARG A 105 19.99 -20.70 13.52
N TYR A 106 20.80 -19.76 13.07
CA TYR A 106 22.11 -19.48 13.65
C TYR A 106 21.98 -18.30 14.62
N VAL A 107 22.73 -18.31 15.71
CA VAL A 107 22.76 -17.21 16.68
C VAL A 107 24.20 -16.81 16.95
N VAL A 108 24.45 -15.50 17.00
CA VAL A 108 25.74 -14.96 17.41
C VAL A 108 25.85 -15.05 18.92
N GLU A 109 26.84 -15.79 19.41
CA GLU A 109 27.05 -15.89 20.86
C GLU A 109 28.00 -14.81 21.35
N SER A 110 29.12 -14.59 20.66
CA SER A 110 30.15 -13.67 21.11
C SER A 110 30.90 -12.98 19.97
N GLY A 111 31.47 -11.81 20.27
CA GLY A 111 32.39 -11.09 19.39
C GLY A 111 31.74 -10.33 18.22
N ALA A 112 30.43 -10.41 18.05
CA ALA A 112 29.70 -9.66 17.05
C ALA A 112 28.22 -9.46 17.42
N ARG A 113 27.53 -8.55 16.71
CA ARG A 113 26.09 -8.30 16.82
C ARG A 113 25.42 -8.61 15.50
N GLN A 114 24.30 -9.32 15.53
CA GLN A 114 23.47 -9.53 14.34
C GLN A 114 22.80 -8.22 13.94
N LYS A 115 22.78 -7.92 12.65
CA LYS A 115 21.96 -6.84 12.11
C LYS A 115 20.52 -7.36 11.99
N HIS A 116 19.59 -6.73 12.71
CA HIS A 116 18.16 -6.96 12.53
C HIS A 116 17.69 -6.20 11.28
N GLU A 117 17.06 -6.91 10.34
CA GLU A 117 16.51 -6.33 9.11
C GLU A 117 14.98 -6.29 9.12
N GLU A 118 14.36 -7.01 10.06
CA GLU A 118 12.93 -6.93 10.32
C GLU A 118 12.62 -5.59 10.98
N TRP A 119 11.69 -4.85 10.37
CA TRP A 119 11.21 -3.59 10.92
C TRP A 119 10.08 -3.90 11.90
N ASP A 120 10.42 -3.97 13.18
CA ASP A 120 9.42 -4.10 14.23
C ASP A 120 8.75 -2.74 14.48
N GLN A 121 7.45 -2.70 14.19
CA GLN A 121 6.60 -1.52 14.38
C GLN A 121 6.59 -1.05 15.84
N GLU A 122 6.62 -2.01 16.78
CA GLU A 122 6.59 -1.78 18.22
C GLU A 122 7.88 -1.15 18.75
N GLU A 123 9.04 -1.65 18.33
CA GLU A 123 10.34 -1.16 18.81
C GLU A 123 10.74 0.19 18.19
N ASN A 124 10.34 0.44 16.94
CA ASN A 124 10.76 1.64 16.19
C ASN A 124 9.80 2.84 16.32
N GLY A 125 8.89 2.82 17.29
CA GLY A 125 7.99 3.94 17.57
C GLY A 125 6.91 4.15 16.49
N GLY A 126 6.63 3.12 15.69
CA GLY A 126 5.41 3.09 14.89
C GLY A 126 4.21 3.09 15.84
N ILE A 127 3.16 3.82 15.50
CA ILE A 127 1.86 3.63 16.17
C ILE A 127 1.39 2.25 15.74
N VAL A 128 1.73 1.25 16.54
CA VAL A 128 1.08 -0.04 16.44
C VAL A 128 -0.35 0.28 16.77
N LEU A 129 -1.24 0.11 15.80
CA LEU A 129 -2.67 0.09 16.05
C LEU A 129 -2.92 -1.20 16.84
N ASN A 130 -2.39 -1.25 18.07
CA ASN A 130 -2.74 -2.21 19.08
C ASN A 130 -4.23 -2.05 19.20
N ARG A 131 -4.92 -3.02 18.59
CA ARG A 131 -6.33 -3.27 18.78
C ARG A 131 -6.46 -3.36 20.29
N LYS A 132 -6.96 -2.30 20.91
CA LYS A 132 -7.11 -2.16 22.37
C LYS A 132 -7.36 -3.53 22.99
N GLU A 133 -6.35 -4.07 23.68
CA GLU A 133 -6.46 -5.33 24.42
C GLU A 133 -7.27 -5.14 25.72
N ASP A 134 -7.67 -3.88 25.99
CA ASP A 134 -8.62 -3.50 27.05
C ASP A 134 -10.05 -3.87 26.65
N GLY A 135 -10.32 -5.17 26.54
CA GLY A 135 -11.63 -5.73 26.24
C GLY A 135 -11.48 -7.16 25.77
N GLU A 136 -12.07 -8.07 26.54
CA GLU A 136 -12.40 -9.48 26.24
C GLU A 136 -12.06 -9.97 24.81
N PRO A 137 -11.39 -11.13 24.65
CA PRO A 137 -11.00 -11.62 23.32
C PRO A 137 -12.23 -11.56 22.42
N PRO A 138 -12.18 -10.79 21.30
CA PRO A 138 -13.37 -10.50 20.55
C PRO A 138 -13.95 -11.82 20.09
N ASP A 139 -15.20 -12.06 20.47
CA ASP A 139 -15.95 -13.26 20.10
C ASP A 139 -15.68 -13.59 18.64
N ALA A 140 -15.45 -14.89 18.36
CA ALA A 140 -15.14 -15.34 17.01
C ALA A 140 -16.20 -14.86 16.02
N PHE A 141 -17.45 -14.76 16.46
CA PHE A 141 -18.55 -14.19 15.67
C PHE A 141 -18.39 -12.68 15.42
N ALA A 142 -18.06 -11.88 16.44
CA ALA A 142 -17.81 -10.44 16.26
C ALA A 142 -16.66 -10.13 15.30
N GLN A 143 -15.61 -10.99 15.27
CA GLN A 143 -14.53 -10.84 14.30
C GLN A 143 -14.98 -11.14 12.87
N VAL A 144 -15.82 -12.16 12.70
CA VAL A 144 -16.37 -12.53 11.39
C VAL A 144 -17.32 -11.45 10.91
N GLU A 145 -18.21 -10.95 11.77
CA GLU A 145 -19.13 -9.85 11.46
C GLU A 145 -18.39 -8.60 10.99
N LYS A 146 -17.33 -8.19 11.71
CA LYS A 146 -16.49 -7.06 11.29
C LYS A 146 -15.82 -7.32 9.94
N LYS A 147 -15.27 -8.53 9.73
CA LYS A 147 -14.67 -8.88 8.44
C LYS A 147 -15.71 -8.88 7.31
N THR A 148 -16.95 -9.26 7.59
CA THR A 148 -18.04 -9.20 6.59
C THR A 148 -18.47 -7.77 6.31
N SER A 149 -18.62 -6.91 7.33
CA SER A 149 -18.96 -5.50 7.15
C SER A 149 -17.86 -4.74 6.40
N ASP A 150 -16.59 -5.04 6.69
CA ASP A 150 -15.45 -4.43 6.01
C ASP A 150 -15.43 -4.85 4.53
N LYS A 151 -15.76 -6.11 4.24
CA LYS A 151 -15.89 -6.61 2.86
C LYS A 151 -17.04 -5.95 2.11
N THR A 152 -18.21 -5.80 2.72
CA THR A 152 -19.35 -5.13 2.06
C THR A 152 -19.05 -3.66 1.81
N ALA A 153 -18.47 -2.95 2.79
CA ALA A 153 -18.06 -1.55 2.61
C ALA A 153 -16.98 -1.39 1.52
N ALA A 154 -16.04 -2.34 1.42
CA ALA A 154 -15.04 -2.34 0.36
C ALA A 154 -15.67 -2.55 -1.03
N LEU A 155 -16.68 -3.41 -1.16
CA LEU A 155 -17.41 -3.61 -2.40
C LEU A 155 -18.22 -2.38 -2.81
N GLU A 156 -18.98 -1.78 -1.89
CA GLU A 156 -19.71 -0.53 -2.14
C GLU A 156 -18.77 0.61 -2.56
N THR A 157 -17.61 0.72 -1.90
CA THR A 157 -16.60 1.72 -2.24
C THR A 157 -16.01 1.44 -3.62
N LYS A 158 -15.78 0.18 -3.96
CA LYS A 158 -15.28 -0.22 -5.28
C LYS A 158 -16.27 0.15 -6.38
N ASP A 159 -17.55 -0.16 -6.22
CA ASP A 159 -18.58 0.18 -7.21
C ASP A 159 -18.66 1.69 -7.43
N ARG A 160 -18.59 2.48 -6.34
CA ARG A 160 -18.52 3.94 -6.42
C ARG A 160 -17.27 4.45 -7.16
N LEU A 161 -16.12 3.80 -6.95
CA LEU A 161 -14.88 4.16 -7.66
C LEU A 161 -14.99 3.85 -9.16
N GLU A 162 -15.62 2.73 -9.52
CA GLU A 162 -15.90 2.37 -10.91
C GLU A 162 -16.82 3.41 -11.57
N GLU A 163 -17.91 3.81 -10.90
CA GLU A 163 -18.80 4.88 -11.40
C GLU A 163 -18.06 6.21 -11.63
N LEU A 164 -17.19 6.61 -10.69
CA LEU A 164 -16.39 7.83 -10.82
C LEU A 164 -15.37 7.74 -11.95
N MET A 165 -14.77 6.57 -12.15
CA MET A 165 -13.82 6.30 -13.22
C MET A 165 -14.53 6.35 -14.58
N GLU A 166 -15.67 5.67 -14.73
CA GLU A 166 -16.48 5.73 -15.95
C GLU A 166 -16.93 7.15 -16.28
N TYR A 167 -17.35 7.92 -15.28
CA TYR A 167 -17.71 9.34 -15.46
C TYR A 167 -16.50 10.18 -15.92
N SER A 168 -15.32 9.95 -15.34
CA SER A 168 -14.08 10.60 -15.72
C SER A 168 -13.68 10.25 -17.16
N ASP A 169 -13.71 8.97 -17.53
CA ASP A 169 -13.33 8.49 -18.86
C ASP A 169 -14.28 9.02 -19.95
N ALA A 170 -15.59 9.00 -19.68
CA ALA A 170 -16.58 9.59 -20.58
C ALA A 170 -16.32 11.09 -20.80
N ARG A 171 -15.95 11.83 -19.76
CA ARG A 171 -15.60 13.26 -19.83
C ARG A 171 -14.27 13.51 -20.56
N ASN A 172 -13.30 12.61 -20.41
CA ASN A 172 -11.96 12.72 -20.97
C ASN A 172 -11.81 12.09 -22.36
N SER A 173 -12.85 11.45 -22.88
CA SER A 173 -12.88 10.85 -24.23
C SER A 173 -12.50 11.82 -25.37
N ASP A 174 -12.80 13.11 -25.22
CA ASP A 174 -12.32 14.18 -26.11
C ASP A 174 -11.56 15.27 -25.31
N PRO A 175 -10.22 15.16 -25.20
CA PRO A 175 -9.41 16.11 -24.46
C PRO A 175 -9.38 17.51 -25.11
N PHE A 176 -9.56 17.59 -26.44
CA PHE A 176 -9.55 18.86 -27.15
C PHE A 176 -10.82 19.66 -26.84
N ALA A 177 -12.00 19.05 -26.92
CA ALA A 177 -13.25 19.74 -26.56
C ALA A 177 -13.31 20.12 -25.07
N LEU A 178 -12.77 19.29 -24.17
CA LEU A 178 -12.69 19.61 -22.75
C LEU A 178 -11.77 20.82 -22.49
N SER A 179 -10.57 20.83 -23.07
CA SER A 179 -9.62 21.95 -22.95
C SER A 179 -10.15 23.23 -23.60
N GLN A 180 -10.93 23.14 -24.68
CA GLN A 180 -11.58 24.28 -25.30
C GLN A 180 -12.65 24.89 -24.38
N LYS A 181 -13.48 24.05 -23.73
CA LYS A 181 -14.47 24.50 -22.75
C LYS A 181 -13.82 25.21 -21.56
N LEU A 182 -12.77 24.61 -20.98
CA LEU A 182 -12.01 25.23 -19.89
C LEU A 182 -11.37 26.56 -20.30
N ARG A 183 -10.74 26.62 -21.48
CA ARG A 183 -10.20 27.90 -21.99
C ARG A 183 -11.29 28.96 -22.19
N LYS A 184 -12.50 28.54 -22.58
CA LYS A 184 -13.64 29.46 -22.73
C LYS A 184 -14.13 30.01 -21.40
N THR A 185 -14.20 29.19 -20.33
CA THR A 185 -14.56 29.67 -18.98
C THR A 185 -13.51 30.62 -18.45
N PHE A 186 -12.22 30.26 -18.51
CA PHE A 186 -11.13 31.12 -18.05
C PHE A 186 -11.04 32.44 -18.82
N ARG A 187 -11.32 32.46 -20.14
CA ARG A 187 -11.37 33.71 -20.91
C ARG A 187 -12.49 34.63 -20.46
N LYS A 188 -13.67 34.07 -20.13
CA LYS A 188 -14.80 34.84 -19.61
C LYS A 188 -14.50 35.41 -18.23
N GLU A 189 -14.05 34.56 -17.31
CA GLU A 189 -13.65 34.95 -15.96
C GLU A 189 -12.56 36.02 -15.98
N LYS A 190 -11.54 35.86 -16.84
CA LYS A 190 -10.50 36.87 -17.04
C LYS A 190 -11.06 38.19 -17.59
N ALA A 191 -11.99 38.14 -18.55
CA ALA A 191 -12.61 39.35 -19.08
C ALA A 191 -13.46 40.07 -18.03
N GLU A 192 -14.20 39.32 -17.21
CA GLU A 192 -14.98 39.84 -16.08
C GLU A 192 -14.07 40.48 -15.03
N LEU A 193 -12.99 39.80 -14.63
CA LEU A 193 -11.99 40.35 -13.71
C LEU A 193 -11.33 41.61 -14.24
N ILE A 194 -10.95 41.65 -15.53
CA ILE A 194 -10.39 42.85 -16.16
C ILE A 194 -11.42 43.98 -16.20
N SER A 195 -12.68 43.69 -16.51
CA SER A 195 -13.75 44.68 -16.53
C SER A 195 -14.00 45.28 -15.15
N LYS A 196 -14.02 44.42 -14.11
CA LYS A 196 -14.14 44.85 -12.71
C LYS A 196 -12.97 45.72 -12.29
N SER A 197 -11.74 45.25 -12.50
CA SER A 197 -10.51 46.02 -12.23
C SER A 197 -10.51 47.37 -12.94
N ARG A 198 -10.93 47.43 -14.21
CA ARG A 198 -11.03 48.71 -14.95
C ARG A 198 -12.09 49.65 -14.36
N GLY A 199 -13.24 49.12 -13.95
CA GLY A 199 -14.28 49.92 -13.28
C GLY A 199 -13.80 50.47 -11.94
N ASP A 200 -13.11 49.63 -11.16
CA ASP A 200 -12.49 49.99 -9.90
C ASP A 200 -11.40 51.07 -10.08
N ASP A 201 -10.54 50.93 -11.09
CA ASP A 201 -9.51 51.91 -11.41
C ASP A 201 -10.11 53.26 -11.87
N GLN A 202 -11.24 53.24 -12.60
CA GLN A 202 -11.99 54.46 -12.93
C GLN A 202 -12.60 55.13 -11.70
N LEU A 203 -13.13 54.37 -10.75
CA LEU A 203 -13.63 54.90 -9.48
C LEU A 203 -12.48 55.48 -8.65
N ARG A 204 -11.34 54.78 -8.55
CA ARG A 204 -10.14 55.29 -7.88
C ARG A 204 -9.69 56.62 -8.46
N PHE A 205 -9.67 56.73 -9.78
CA PHE A 205 -9.28 57.97 -10.47
C PHE A 205 -10.25 59.12 -10.20
N LYS A 206 -11.57 58.86 -10.22
CA LYS A 206 -12.60 59.89 -9.95
C LYS A 206 -12.57 60.40 -8.51
N TYR A 207 -12.25 59.53 -7.55
CA TYR A 207 -12.27 59.84 -6.12
C TYR A 207 -10.87 60.01 -5.50
N SER A 208 -9.80 60.03 -6.33
CA SER A 208 -8.40 60.16 -5.90
C SER A 208 -7.99 59.16 -4.79
N LEU A 209 -8.49 57.93 -4.86
CA LEU A 209 -8.24 56.88 -3.87
C LEU A 209 -6.89 56.18 -4.12
N PRO A 210 -6.17 55.74 -3.06
CA PRO A 210 -4.88 55.08 -3.20
C PRO A 210 -4.98 53.70 -3.90
N ALA A 211 -3.96 53.36 -4.71
CA ALA A 211 -3.93 52.19 -5.59
C ALA A 211 -4.03 50.81 -4.87
N GLY A 212 -3.83 50.76 -3.55
CA GLY A 212 -3.92 49.54 -2.74
C GLY A 212 -5.32 49.24 -2.18
N LEU A 213 -6.30 50.14 -2.34
CA LEU A 213 -7.61 50.01 -1.72
C LEU A 213 -8.50 49.05 -2.55
N LYS A 214 -8.73 47.83 -2.07
CA LYS A 214 -9.64 46.87 -2.70
C LYS A 214 -11.08 47.30 -2.41
N PHE A 215 -11.88 47.50 -3.46
CA PHE A 215 -13.32 47.67 -3.26
C PHE A 215 -13.89 46.33 -2.83
N ILE A 216 -14.58 46.34 -1.69
CA ILE A 216 -15.35 45.20 -1.24
C ILE A 216 -16.49 45.06 -2.24
N GLU A 217 -16.46 44.00 -3.05
CA GLU A 217 -17.67 43.61 -3.79
C GLU A 217 -18.79 43.50 -2.76
N PRO A 218 -19.99 44.06 -3.00
CA PRO A 218 -21.08 43.89 -2.05
C PRO A 218 -21.21 42.40 -1.79
N GLU A 219 -20.95 42.00 -0.53
CA GLU A 219 -21.24 40.66 -0.02
C GLU A 219 -22.59 40.27 -0.62
N GLU A 220 -22.65 39.15 -1.34
CA GLU A 220 -23.88 38.60 -1.90
C GLU A 220 -24.83 38.20 -0.76
N GLY A 221 -25.27 39.16 0.06
CA GLY A 221 -25.79 38.95 1.40
C GLY A 221 -26.90 39.95 1.78
N SER A 222 -27.27 40.91 0.93
CA SER A 222 -28.59 41.53 1.09
C SER A 222 -29.65 40.51 0.66
N SER A 223 -30.46 40.07 1.63
CA SER A 223 -31.57 39.12 1.45
C SER A 223 -32.37 39.42 0.18
N ASP A 224 -32.56 40.70 -0.12
CA ASP A 224 -33.31 41.22 -1.26
C ASP A 224 -32.71 40.83 -2.63
N GLN A 225 -31.38 40.85 -2.81
CA GLN A 225 -30.77 40.49 -4.10
C GLN A 225 -30.80 38.98 -4.35
N ARG A 226 -30.69 38.17 -3.28
CA ARG A 226 -30.88 36.71 -3.36
C ARG A 226 -32.34 36.39 -3.71
N GLN A 227 -33.29 37.04 -3.03
CA GLN A 227 -34.73 36.90 -3.30
C GLN A 227 -35.09 37.35 -4.72
N VAL A 228 -34.49 38.42 -5.26
CA VAL A 228 -34.73 38.86 -6.65
C VAL A 228 -34.13 37.89 -7.67
N LYS A 229 -32.93 37.35 -7.42
CA LYS A 229 -32.32 36.31 -8.28
C LYS A 229 -33.15 35.01 -8.23
N GLU A 230 -33.62 34.62 -7.06
CA GLU A 230 -34.46 33.44 -6.85
C GLU A 230 -35.85 33.62 -7.47
N ALA A 231 -36.48 34.79 -7.29
CA ALA A 231 -37.73 35.15 -7.95
C ALA A 231 -37.58 35.15 -9.48
N ARG A 232 -36.48 35.69 -10.03
CA ARG A 232 -36.19 35.59 -11.48
C ARG A 232 -36.04 34.15 -11.93
N ARG A 233 -35.32 33.30 -11.18
CA ARG A 233 -35.19 31.87 -11.49
C ARG A 233 -36.55 31.15 -11.45
N LEU A 234 -37.41 31.46 -10.49
CA LEU A 234 -38.75 30.90 -10.39
C LEU A 234 -39.64 31.35 -11.56
N ILE A 235 -39.57 32.63 -11.95
CA ILE A 235 -40.29 33.16 -13.12
C ILE A 235 -39.81 32.47 -14.41
N ASP A 236 -38.50 32.29 -14.59
CA ASP A 236 -37.94 31.65 -15.78
C ASP A 236 -38.27 30.15 -15.83
N ASN A 237 -38.24 29.46 -14.68
CA ASN A 237 -38.68 28.07 -14.55
C ASN A 237 -40.18 27.93 -14.87
N HIS A 238 -41.01 28.83 -14.34
CA HIS A 238 -42.44 28.84 -14.60
C HIS A 238 -42.75 29.10 -16.08
N LYS A 239 -42.05 30.06 -16.70
CA LYS A 239 -42.16 30.32 -18.15
C LYS A 239 -41.75 29.10 -18.98
N ALA A 240 -40.67 28.43 -18.61
CA ALA A 240 -40.22 27.20 -19.28
C ALA A 240 -41.22 26.06 -19.11
N GLU A 241 -41.83 25.92 -17.93
CA GLU A 241 -42.83 24.90 -17.65
C GLU A 241 -44.15 25.17 -18.38
N VAL A 242 -44.61 26.41 -18.42
CA VAL A 242 -45.78 26.84 -19.21
C VAL A 242 -45.53 26.61 -20.70
N GLN A 243 -44.34 26.92 -21.19
CA GLN A 243 -43.96 26.68 -22.58
C GLN A 243 -43.91 25.18 -22.88
N ALA A 244 -43.39 24.35 -21.97
CA ALA A 244 -43.40 22.89 -22.09
C ALA A 244 -44.83 22.32 -22.08
N LYS A 245 -45.71 22.81 -21.20
CA LYS A 245 -47.14 22.44 -21.16
C LYS A 245 -47.85 22.83 -22.45
N ARG A 246 -47.58 24.02 -22.99
CA ARG A 246 -48.12 24.48 -24.27
C ARG A 246 -47.65 23.61 -25.44
N CYS A 247 -46.38 23.20 -25.45
CA CYS A 247 -45.84 22.26 -26.43
C CYS A 247 -46.47 20.86 -26.33
N ARG A 248 -46.75 20.38 -25.10
CA ARG A 248 -47.45 19.10 -24.87
C ARG A 248 -48.90 19.16 -25.38
N LEU A 249 -49.65 20.19 -24.99
CA LEU A 249 -51.03 20.39 -25.45
C LEU A 249 -51.13 20.58 -26.98
N SER A 250 -50.18 21.29 -27.60
CA SER A 250 -50.14 21.39 -29.07
C SER A 250 -49.87 20.04 -29.75
N ALA A 251 -49.04 19.19 -29.13
CA ALA A 251 -48.76 17.86 -29.64
C ALA A 251 -49.97 16.91 -29.47
N GLU A 252 -50.71 17.04 -28.37
CA GLU A 252 -51.95 16.27 -28.11
C GLU A 252 -53.11 16.69 -29.04
N LEU A 253 -53.22 17.99 -29.36
CA LEU A 253 -54.25 18.53 -30.27
C LEU A 253 -53.86 18.49 -31.76
N GLY A 254 -52.69 17.93 -32.10
CA GLY A 254 -52.23 17.77 -33.49
C GLY A 254 -51.97 19.07 -34.25
N LEU A 255 -51.83 20.21 -33.56
CA LEU A 255 -51.56 21.51 -34.17
C LEU A 255 -50.06 21.67 -34.47
N PRO A 256 -49.68 22.26 -35.62
CA PRO A 256 -48.28 22.47 -35.96
C PRO A 256 -47.59 23.38 -34.94
N PRO A 257 -46.33 23.14 -34.58
CA PRO A 257 -45.63 23.92 -33.56
C PRO A 257 -45.53 25.39 -33.99
N ILE A 258 -46.07 26.29 -33.17
CA ILE A 258 -45.97 27.73 -33.40
C ILE A 258 -44.50 28.13 -33.33
N ARG A 259 -43.93 28.43 -34.50
CA ARG A 259 -42.51 28.76 -34.68
C ARG A 259 -42.25 30.16 -34.11
N SER A 260 -41.89 30.25 -32.82
CA SER A 260 -41.36 31.50 -32.28
C SER A 260 -40.01 31.79 -32.93
N GLN A 261 -39.89 32.93 -33.58
CA GLN A 261 -38.64 33.42 -34.16
C GLN A 261 -37.62 33.73 -33.05
N ARG A 262 -36.95 32.70 -32.56
CA ARG A 262 -35.60 32.70 -31.95
C ARG A 262 -35.32 31.25 -31.52
N GLY A 263 -34.36 30.63 -32.18
CA GLY A 263 -34.09 29.20 -32.09
C GLY A 263 -33.60 28.74 -30.72
N LEU A 264 -34.12 27.59 -30.27
CA LEU A 264 -33.44 26.68 -29.35
C LEU A 264 -33.53 25.24 -29.91
N PRO A 265 -32.42 24.48 -29.95
CA PRO A 265 -32.38 23.14 -30.53
C PRO A 265 -32.96 22.06 -29.59
N PRO A 266 -33.25 20.85 -30.11
CA PRO A 266 -33.98 19.75 -29.45
C PRO A 266 -33.34 19.11 -28.20
N LYS A 267 -32.30 19.72 -27.60
CA LYS A 267 -31.63 19.18 -26.39
C LYS A 267 -32.47 19.33 -25.11
N ALA A 268 -33.35 20.32 -25.02
CA ALA A 268 -34.19 20.52 -23.84
C ALA A 268 -35.28 19.45 -23.69
N ALA A 269 -35.84 18.97 -24.80
CA ALA A 269 -36.83 17.89 -24.81
C ALA A 269 -36.21 16.52 -24.46
N GLN A 270 -34.96 16.27 -24.86
CA GLN A 270 -34.22 15.06 -24.48
C GLN A 270 -33.83 15.05 -22.99
N LEU A 271 -33.44 16.19 -22.43
CA LEU A 271 -33.12 16.33 -21.00
C LEU A 271 -34.34 16.21 -20.08
N ALA A 272 -35.52 16.63 -20.53
CA ALA A 272 -36.76 16.45 -19.77
C ALA A 272 -37.15 14.97 -19.63
N ASN A 273 -36.95 14.17 -20.68
CA ASN A 273 -37.12 12.71 -20.64
C ASN A 273 -36.04 12.01 -19.80
N LEU A 274 -34.80 12.54 -19.78
CA LEU A 274 -33.73 11.99 -18.95
C LEU A 274 -33.95 12.26 -17.46
N LYS A 275 -34.46 13.45 -17.10
CA LYS A 275 -34.82 13.79 -15.70
C LYS A 275 -35.98 12.97 -15.16
N GLN A 276 -36.95 12.58 -16.01
CA GLN A 276 -38.00 11.63 -15.63
C GLN A 276 -37.47 10.20 -15.42
N LYS A 277 -36.38 9.81 -16.09
CA LYS A 277 -35.71 8.50 -15.89
C LYS A 277 -34.73 8.48 -14.72
N LEU A 278 -34.22 9.64 -14.30
CA LEU A 278 -33.25 9.80 -13.20
C LEU A 278 -33.88 10.28 -11.88
N ALA A 279 -35.20 10.53 -11.84
CA ALA A 279 -35.89 10.76 -10.58
C ALA A 279 -36.08 9.40 -9.89
N PRO A 280 -35.53 9.16 -8.69
CA PRO A 280 -35.86 7.97 -7.93
C PRO A 280 -37.35 8.07 -7.56
N GLY A 281 -38.17 7.24 -8.20
CA GLY A 281 -39.54 7.03 -7.79
C GLY A 281 -39.56 6.45 -6.39
N ARG A 282 -39.66 7.31 -5.38
CA ARG A 282 -40.06 6.93 -4.02
C ARG A 282 -41.55 6.62 -4.07
N GLN A 283 -41.91 5.51 -4.72
CA GLN A 283 -43.19 4.87 -4.51
C GLN A 283 -43.07 4.04 -3.25
N ASN A 284 -43.88 4.39 -2.24
CA ASN A 284 -44.07 3.61 -1.04
C ASN A 284 -44.37 2.15 -1.43
N ARG A 285 -43.40 1.26 -1.21
CA ARG A 285 -43.67 -0.18 -1.12
C ARG A 285 -44.29 -0.41 0.24
N VAL A 286 -45.60 -0.53 0.25
CA VAL A 286 -46.32 -1.25 1.30
C VAL A 286 -45.92 -2.72 1.14
N ASP A 287 -45.48 -3.33 2.24
CA ASP A 287 -45.15 -4.74 2.32
C ASP A 287 -46.37 -5.59 1.97
N THR A 288 -46.25 -6.39 0.91
CA THR A 288 -47.07 -7.59 0.74
C THR A 288 -46.17 -8.74 0.37
N PHE A 289 -45.87 -9.54 1.38
CA PHE A 289 -45.48 -10.94 1.26
C PHE A 289 -46.53 -11.71 0.45
N ILE A 290 -46.07 -12.82 -0.17
CA ILE A 290 -46.83 -13.91 -0.83
C ILE A 290 -47.01 -13.75 -2.35
N SER A 291 -46.08 -14.35 -3.11
CA SER A 291 -46.32 -15.52 -3.99
C SER A 291 -45.24 -15.56 -5.08
N GLY A 292 -44.53 -16.69 -5.17
CA GLY A 292 -43.39 -16.85 -6.06
C GLY A 292 -43.77 -17.11 -7.52
N SER A 293 -42.81 -16.93 -8.44
CA SER A 293 -42.62 -17.76 -9.63
C SER A 293 -41.43 -17.28 -10.46
N LEU A 294 -40.47 -18.19 -10.65
CA LEU A 294 -39.60 -18.42 -11.82
C LEU A 294 -38.69 -17.28 -12.36
N VAL A 295 -37.42 -17.36 -11.96
CA VAL A 295 -36.27 -16.69 -12.60
C VAL A 295 -35.90 -17.43 -13.89
N ALA A 296 -36.14 -16.81 -15.05
CA ALA A 296 -35.54 -17.22 -16.31
C ALA A 296 -34.14 -16.57 -16.45
N ARG A 297 -33.09 -17.41 -16.37
CA ARG A 297 -31.70 -17.04 -16.66
C ARG A 297 -31.53 -16.78 -18.17
N ARG A 298 -30.84 -15.69 -18.54
CA ARG A 298 -30.25 -15.54 -19.88
C ARG A 298 -28.78 -15.99 -19.86
N PRO A 299 -28.27 -16.54 -20.97
CA PRO A 299 -26.96 -17.20 -21.01
C PRO A 299 -25.81 -16.19 -21.11
N MET A 300 -24.74 -16.47 -20.36
CA MET A 300 -23.45 -15.77 -20.42
C MET A 300 -22.72 -16.12 -21.72
N GLY A 301 -22.29 -15.09 -22.46
CA GLY A 301 -21.33 -15.23 -23.55
C GLY A 301 -19.92 -15.51 -23.01
N GLN A 302 -19.16 -16.31 -23.76
CA GLN A 302 -17.86 -16.87 -23.37
C GLN A 302 -16.79 -15.78 -23.15
N ALA A 303 -16.14 -15.79 -21.99
CA ALA A 303 -14.94 -15.02 -21.71
C ALA A 303 -13.68 -15.82 -22.13
N LYS A 304 -12.76 -15.18 -22.84
CA LYS A 304 -11.40 -15.69 -23.11
C LYS A 304 -10.56 -15.62 -21.83
N PRO A 305 -9.69 -16.62 -21.55
CA PRO A 305 -8.86 -16.60 -20.36
C PRO A 305 -7.61 -15.72 -20.56
N LEU A 306 -7.33 -14.84 -19.60
CA LEU A 306 -6.01 -14.25 -19.39
C LEU A 306 -5.36 -14.99 -18.22
N ALA A 307 -4.16 -15.50 -18.46
CA ALA A 307 -3.36 -16.25 -17.52
C ALA A 307 -2.92 -15.39 -16.33
N ILE A 308 -3.05 -15.94 -15.12
CA ILE A 308 -2.48 -15.39 -13.88
C ILE A 308 -1.49 -16.42 -13.34
N THR A 309 -0.25 -15.98 -13.11
CA THR A 309 0.79 -16.73 -12.39
C THR A 309 0.55 -16.66 -10.88
N PRO A 310 0.82 -17.73 -10.10
CA PRO A 310 0.53 -17.74 -8.67
C PRO A 310 1.70 -17.20 -7.85
N ALA A 311 1.42 -16.30 -6.91
CA ALA A 311 2.31 -15.96 -5.81
C ALA A 311 1.90 -16.78 -4.57
N LEU A 312 2.91 -17.40 -3.94
CA LEU A 312 2.78 -18.31 -2.80
C LEU A 312 2.23 -17.61 -1.56
N ALA A 313 1.29 -18.29 -0.89
CA ALA A 313 0.86 -18.01 0.48
C ALA A 313 1.77 -18.75 1.47
N GLY A 314 2.38 -18.02 2.40
CA GLY A 314 3.06 -18.54 3.58
C GLY A 314 2.29 -18.14 4.83
N SER A 315 1.80 -19.13 5.56
CA SER A 315 1.09 -18.99 6.84
C SER A 315 2.06 -19.35 7.96
N SER A 316 2.17 -18.55 9.01
CA SER A 316 2.73 -19.00 10.29
C SER A 316 2.05 -18.34 11.47
N LYS A 317 1.65 -19.22 12.41
CA LYS A 317 1.13 -18.94 13.75
C LYS A 317 2.32 -18.74 14.70
N GLY A 318 2.27 -17.74 15.58
CA GLY A 318 3.22 -17.57 16.68
C GLY A 318 2.62 -17.94 18.05
N PRO A 319 3.40 -18.53 18.98
CA PRO A 319 3.09 -18.61 20.41
C PRO A 319 3.99 -17.67 21.25
N PRO A 320 3.73 -17.52 22.58
CA PRO A 320 3.85 -16.23 23.30
C PRO A 320 5.15 -16.02 24.11
N ASP A 321 5.40 -14.75 24.43
CA ASP A 321 6.54 -14.21 25.19
C ASP A 321 6.46 -14.39 26.72
N PRO A 322 7.61 -14.34 27.43
CA PRO A 322 7.65 -14.04 28.85
C PRO A 322 8.41 -12.74 29.21
N VAL A 323 7.69 -11.90 29.98
CA VAL A 323 8.07 -11.12 31.18
C VAL A 323 9.26 -10.15 31.10
N ALA A 324 8.93 -8.85 31.11
CA ALA A 324 9.85 -7.71 31.21
C ALA A 324 10.20 -7.35 32.67
N VAL A 325 11.50 -7.07 32.92
CA VAL A 325 12.00 -6.41 34.14
C VAL A 325 12.42 -4.98 33.80
N SER A 326 11.90 -4.05 34.60
CA SER A 326 12.04 -2.60 34.49
C SER A 326 13.40 -2.09 34.98
N SER A 327 14.02 -1.17 34.23
CA SER A 327 14.91 -0.16 34.82
C SER A 327 14.88 1.15 34.02
N LYS A 328 14.30 2.17 34.64
CA LYS A 328 14.24 3.56 34.19
C LYS A 328 15.60 4.27 34.34
N ARG A 329 16.02 5.06 33.35
CA ARG A 329 16.90 6.23 33.54
C ARG A 329 16.57 7.35 32.51
N PRO A 330 16.88 8.62 32.84
CA PRO A 330 16.08 9.77 32.43
C PRO A 330 16.65 10.61 31.29
N LEU A 331 15.74 11.42 30.71
CA LEU A 331 15.92 12.45 29.69
C LEU A 331 16.96 13.53 30.05
N ALA A 332 17.72 13.96 29.03
CA ALA A 332 18.51 15.19 29.04
C ALA A 332 18.19 16.07 27.80
N SER A 333 17.55 17.20 28.12
CA SER A 333 17.52 18.56 27.52
C SER A 333 17.92 18.86 26.06
N LEU A 334 17.01 19.60 25.44
CA LEU A 334 17.11 20.61 24.37
C LEU A 334 18.36 21.53 24.41
N ALA A 335 18.84 21.89 23.21
CA ALA A 335 18.91 23.26 22.64
C ALA A 335 20.20 23.52 21.84
N GLY A 336 20.10 24.21 20.71
CA GLY A 336 21.25 24.87 20.07
C GLY A 336 21.27 24.87 18.53
N TYR A 337 20.32 25.54 17.89
CA TYR A 337 20.47 26.05 16.53
C TYR A 337 21.54 27.17 16.53
N SER A 338 22.54 27.10 15.65
CA SER A 338 23.28 28.29 15.22
C SER A 338 23.58 28.17 13.74
N SER A 339 23.20 29.23 13.03
CA SER A 339 23.47 29.49 11.62
C SER A 339 24.95 29.77 11.40
N ASP A 340 25.46 29.30 10.27
CA ASP A 340 26.29 30.06 9.31
C ASP A 340 26.10 29.44 7.91
#